data_AF-A0AAP9KB98-F1
#
_entry.id   AF-A0AAP9KB98-F1
#
_cell.length_a   1.000
_cell.length_b   1.000
_cell.length_c   1.000
_cell.angle_alpha   90.00
_cell.angle_beta   90.00
_cell.angle_gamma   90.00
#
_symmetry.space_group_name_H-M   'P 1'
#
loop_
_entity.id
_entity.type
_entity.pdbx_description
1 polymer ?
#
loop_
_entity_poly.entity_id
_entity_poly.type
_entity_poly.pdbx_seq_one_letter_code
_entity_poly.pdbx_strand_id
1 'polypeptide(L)'
;MFGKLKAAAGDAANNKAATLITTHVEPVMEEIQGYSPAVIMEDETYQSQVIEPTLVALQAASSGVTSMLPNFNEKFSACMFHLRGELLELSEDKVALIDDFKQQLPAAVMEGLKL
;
A
#
# COMPACT_ATOMS: atom_id res chain seq x y z
N MET A 1 27.80 -16.07 11.20
CA MET A 1 27.31 -14.68 11.42
C MET A 1 26.68 -14.04 10.18
N PHE A 2 27.03 -14.47 8.95
CA PHE A 2 26.44 -13.97 7.70
C PHE A 2 24.89 -14.04 7.62
N GLY A 3 24.26 -15.09 8.17
CA GLY A 3 22.80 -15.21 8.16
C GLY A 3 22.06 -14.14 8.98
N LYS A 4 22.63 -13.71 10.11
CA LYS A 4 22.03 -12.66 10.96
C LYS A 4 22.19 -11.27 10.32
N LEU A 5 23.31 -11.02 9.63
CA LEU A 5 23.50 -9.78 8.86
C LEU A 5 22.54 -9.69 7.68
N LYS A 6 22.31 -10.79 6.95
CA LYS A 6 21.38 -10.81 5.80
C LYS A 6 19.92 -10.61 6.24
N ALA A 7 19.53 -11.19 7.37
CA ALA A 7 18.20 -10.96 7.95
C ALA A 7 18.00 -9.51 8.38
N ALA A 8 18.97 -8.94 9.12
CA ALA A 8 18.90 -7.54 9.56
C ALA A 8 18.88 -6.54 8.37
N ALA A 9 19.61 -6.84 7.30
CA ALA A 9 19.58 -6.03 6.07
C ALA A 9 18.24 -6.14 5.33
N GLY A 10 17.61 -7.33 5.31
CA GLY A 10 16.27 -7.53 4.77
C GLY A 10 15.21 -6.76 5.55
N ASP A 11 15.27 -6.80 6.88
CA ASP A 11 14.33 -6.06 7.75
C ASP A 11 14.48 -4.54 7.58
N ALA A 12 15.71 -4.04 7.44
CA ALA A 12 15.97 -2.62 7.18
C ALA A 12 15.42 -2.17 5.81
N ALA A 13 15.59 -3.00 4.77
CA ALA A 13 15.06 -2.72 3.44
C ALA A 13 13.52 -2.73 3.44
N ASN A 14 12.90 -3.70 4.10
CA ASN A 14 11.44 -3.79 4.26
C ASN A 14 10.87 -2.57 4.99
N ASN A 15 11.49 -2.15 6.10
CA ASN A 15 11.05 -0.99 6.87
C ASN A 15 11.19 0.31 6.06
N LYS A 16 12.27 0.46 5.29
CA LYS A 16 12.48 1.62 4.42
C LYS A 16 11.46 1.65 3.28
N ALA A 17 11.21 0.51 2.64
CA ALA A 17 10.19 0.38 1.61
C ALA A 17 8.80 0.73 2.17
N ALA A 18 8.44 0.17 3.33
CA ALA A 18 7.16 0.46 3.99
C ALA A 18 7.00 1.95 4.31
N THR A 19 8.05 2.64 4.77
CA THR A 19 8.00 4.08 5.04
C THR A 19 7.74 4.88 3.75
N LEU A 20 8.46 4.56 2.67
CA LEU A 20 8.27 5.22 1.37
C LEU A 20 6.87 4.96 0.81
N ILE A 21 6.40 3.72 0.85
CA ILE A 21 5.06 3.34 0.42
C ILE A 21 4.01 4.07 1.24
N THR A 22 4.14 4.09 2.56
CA THR A 22 3.22 4.81 3.47
C THR A 22 3.07 6.26 3.06
N THR A 23 4.18 6.97 2.83
CA THR A 23 4.16 8.38 2.42
C THR A 23 3.43 8.61 1.08
N HIS A 24 3.50 7.66 0.16
CA HIS A 24 2.84 7.77 -1.14
C HIS A 24 1.39 7.31 -1.13
N VAL A 25 1.07 6.32 -0.30
CA VAL A 25 -0.27 5.72 -0.22
C VAL A 25 -1.20 6.54 0.67
N GLU A 26 -0.70 7.23 1.70
CA GLU A 26 -1.52 8.09 2.56
C GLU A 26 -2.40 9.08 1.77
N PRO A 27 -1.85 9.95 0.90
CA PRO A 27 -2.69 10.89 0.15
C PRO A 27 -3.64 10.19 -0.83
N VAL A 28 -3.24 9.05 -1.40
CA VAL A 28 -4.12 8.26 -2.28
C VAL A 28 -5.33 7.74 -1.51
N MET A 29 -5.11 7.21 -0.30
CA MET A 29 -6.20 6.72 0.57
C MET A 29 -7.11 7.85 1.04
N GLU A 30 -6.56 9.06 1.24
CA GLU A 30 -7.36 10.24 1.52
C GLU A 30 -8.22 10.66 0.32
N GLU A 31 -7.68 10.58 -0.90
CA GLU A 31 -8.36 10.94 -2.16
C GLU A 31 -9.47 9.95 -2.57
N ILE A 32 -9.31 8.64 -2.32
CA ILE A 32 -10.31 7.63 -2.71
C ILE A 32 -11.65 7.77 -1.99
N GLN A 33 -11.72 8.53 -0.89
CA GLN A 33 -13.01 8.88 -0.27
C GLN A 33 -13.93 9.68 -1.20
N GLY A 34 -13.37 10.34 -2.22
CA GLY A 34 -14.13 11.05 -3.25
C GLY A 34 -14.59 10.15 -4.41
N TYR A 35 -14.24 8.86 -4.41
CA TYR A 35 -14.57 7.93 -5.48
C TYR A 35 -15.93 7.29 -5.22
N SER A 36 -16.56 6.79 -6.29
CA SER A 36 -17.77 5.99 -6.12
C SER A 36 -17.43 4.62 -5.52
N PRO A 37 -18.29 4.05 -4.65
CA PRO A 37 -18.04 2.73 -4.07
C PRO A 37 -17.78 1.63 -5.10
N ALA A 38 -18.47 1.66 -6.25
CA ALA A 38 -18.26 0.71 -7.35
C ALA A 38 -16.84 0.70 -7.93
N VAL A 39 -16.09 1.81 -7.82
CA VAL A 39 -14.68 1.85 -8.25
C VAL A 39 -13.75 1.22 -7.21
N ILE A 40 -14.13 1.24 -5.93
CA ILE A 40 -13.28 0.76 -4.85
C ILE A 40 -13.59 -0.71 -4.49
N MET A 41 -14.87 -1.09 -4.49
CA MET A 41 -15.31 -2.43 -4.08
C MET A 41 -14.97 -3.51 -5.10
N GLU A 42 -15.00 -3.20 -6.39
CA GLU A 42 -14.71 -4.18 -7.45
C GLU A 42 -13.20 -4.28 -7.70
N ASP A 43 -12.66 -5.49 -7.72
CA ASP A 43 -11.21 -5.71 -7.78
C ASP A 43 -10.59 -5.18 -9.09
N GLU A 44 -11.27 -5.38 -10.22
CA GLU A 44 -10.78 -4.95 -11.53
C GLU A 44 -10.71 -3.41 -11.64
N THR A 45 -11.71 -2.70 -11.12
CA THR A 45 -11.75 -1.24 -11.15
C THR A 45 -10.81 -0.65 -10.12
N TYR A 46 -10.69 -1.23 -8.93
CA TYR A 46 -9.73 -0.81 -7.92
C TYR A 46 -8.29 -0.98 -8.40
N GLN A 47 -7.98 -2.12 -9.02
CA GLN A 47 -6.68 -2.38 -9.62
C GLN A 47 -6.33 -1.34 -10.69
N SER A 48 -7.21 -1.13 -11.66
CA SER A 48 -6.94 -0.25 -12.81
C SER A 48 -7.00 1.25 -12.49
N GLN A 49 -7.83 1.67 -11.54
CA GLN A 49 -8.05 3.10 -11.23
C GLN A 49 -7.30 3.59 -10.00
N VAL A 50 -6.90 2.70 -9.08
CA VAL A 50 -6.19 3.10 -7.85
C VAL A 50 -4.80 2.48 -7.81
N ILE A 51 -4.68 1.16 -7.93
CA ILE A 51 -3.41 0.46 -7.70
C ILE A 51 -2.39 0.79 -8.80
N GLU A 52 -2.75 0.61 -10.07
CA GLU A 52 -1.82 0.82 -11.19
C GLU A 52 -1.32 2.27 -11.29
N PRO A 53 -2.18 3.31 -11.19
CA PRO A 53 -1.71 4.68 -11.18
C PRO A 53 -0.79 4.99 -9.98
N THR A 54 -1.13 4.48 -8.80
CA THR A 54 -0.32 4.68 -7.59
C THR A 54 1.03 3.99 -7.72
N LEU A 55 1.06 2.79 -8.29
CA LEU A 55 2.29 2.05 -8.54
C LEU A 55 3.21 2.83 -9.49
N VAL A 56 2.67 3.37 -10.59
CA VAL A 56 3.44 4.20 -11.53
C VAL A 56 3.98 5.46 -10.85
N ALA A 57 3.14 6.16 -10.07
CA ALA A 57 3.55 7.36 -9.34
C ALA A 57 4.66 7.06 -8.32
N LEU A 58 4.52 5.97 -7.56
CA LEU A 58 5.51 5.52 -6.57
C LEU A 58 6.83 5.13 -7.23
N GLN A 59 6.80 4.41 -8.35
CA GLN A 59 8.00 4.04 -9.11
C GLN A 59 8.73 5.26 -9.69
N ALA A 60 7.97 6.27 -10.13
CA ALA A 60 8.54 7.52 -10.64
C ALA A 60 9.15 8.38 -9.52
N ALA A 61 8.50 8.44 -8.35
CA ALA A 61 8.94 9.25 -7.22
C ALA A 61 10.05 8.58 -6.39
N SER A 62 10.12 7.24 -6.39
CA SER A 62 11.01 6.49 -5.53
C SER A 62 12.06 5.71 -6.32
N SER A 63 13.24 6.32 -6.48
CA SER A 63 14.38 5.68 -7.12
C SER A 63 14.85 4.47 -6.29
N GLY A 64 14.40 3.28 -6.68
CA GLY A 64 14.87 2.01 -6.14
C GLY A 64 13.97 1.35 -5.10
N VAL A 65 12.73 1.82 -4.84
CA VAL A 65 11.80 1.03 -4.00
C VAL A 65 11.54 -0.35 -4.61
N THR A 66 11.50 -0.43 -5.94
CA THR A 66 11.34 -1.66 -6.72
C THR A 66 12.49 -2.66 -6.53
N SER A 67 13.69 -2.18 -6.17
CA SER A 67 14.85 -3.04 -5.92
C SER A 67 15.04 -3.39 -4.44
N MET A 68 14.30 -2.74 -3.53
CA MET A 68 14.31 -3.05 -2.10
C MET A 68 13.51 -4.31 -1.76
N LEU A 69 12.48 -4.62 -2.55
CA LEU A 69 11.59 -5.75 -2.32
C LEU A 69 11.59 -6.68 -3.55
N PRO A 70 11.76 -8.00 -3.37
CA PRO A 70 11.53 -8.95 -4.46
C PRO A 70 10.06 -8.94 -4.85
N ASN A 71 9.76 -9.12 -6.14
CA ASN A 71 8.40 -9.12 -6.69
C ASN A 71 7.57 -7.89 -6.28
N PHE A 72 8.21 -6.72 -6.28
CA PHE A 72 7.64 -5.48 -5.75
C PHE A 72 6.22 -5.18 -6.25
N ASN A 73 5.96 -5.31 -7.55
CA ASN A 73 4.65 -4.99 -8.11
C ASN A 73 3.54 -5.88 -7.55
N GLU A 74 3.80 -7.19 -7.44
CA GLU A 74 2.86 -8.17 -6.87
C GLU A 74 2.59 -7.87 -5.40
N LYS A 75 3.65 -7.59 -4.63
CA LYS A 75 3.56 -7.22 -3.22
C LYS A 75 2.84 -5.89 -3.01
N PHE A 76 3.07 -4.92 -3.87
CA PHE A 76 2.39 -3.63 -3.80
C PHE A 76 0.90 -3.78 -4.11
N SER A 77 0.52 -4.52 -5.15
CA SER A 77 -0.89 -4.83 -5.43
C SER A 77 -1.55 -5.54 -4.26
N ALA A 78 -0.93 -6.60 -3.72
CA ALA A 78 -1.44 -7.32 -2.56
C ALA A 78 -1.58 -6.41 -1.34
N CYS A 79 -0.60 -5.53 -1.10
CA CYS A 79 -0.65 -4.53 -0.05
C CYS A 79 -1.86 -3.61 -0.24
N MET A 80 -2.07 -3.02 -1.42
CA MET A 80 -3.20 -2.11 -1.65
C MET A 80 -4.56 -2.79 -1.44
N PHE A 81 -4.73 -4.04 -1.90
CA PHE A 81 -5.94 -4.81 -1.61
C PHE A 81 -6.15 -5.06 -0.11
N HIS A 82 -5.07 -5.33 0.62
CA HIS A 82 -5.12 -5.45 2.07
C HIS A 82 -5.52 -4.12 2.73
N LEU A 83 -4.92 -2.99 2.33
CA LEU A 83 -5.28 -1.67 2.86
C LEU A 83 -6.74 -1.30 2.58
N ARG A 84 -7.27 -1.68 1.41
CA ARG A 84 -8.70 -1.51 1.11
C ARG A 84 -9.58 -2.21 2.14
N GLY A 85 -9.20 -3.42 2.57
CA GLY A 85 -9.97 -4.20 3.54
C GLY A 85 -9.82 -3.73 4.99
N GLU A 86 -8.64 -3.26 5.37
CA GLU A 86 -8.34 -2.88 6.76
C GLU A 86 -8.64 -1.41 7.07
N LEU A 87 -8.41 -0.51 6.11
CA LEU A 87 -8.39 0.93 6.36
C LEU A 87 -9.58 1.68 5.79
N LEU A 88 -10.47 0.99 5.07
CA LEU A 88 -11.67 1.59 4.50
C LEU A 88 -12.93 0.98 5.07
N GLU A 89 -13.89 1.85 5.36
CA GLU A 89 -15.28 1.49 5.54
C GLU A 89 -15.99 1.71 4.20
N LEU A 90 -16.45 0.61 3.59
CA LEU A 90 -17.13 0.62 2.30
C LEU A 90 -18.62 0.30 2.50
N SER A 91 -19.48 1.15 1.96
CA SER A 91 -20.91 0.90 1.82
C SER A 91 -21.36 1.20 0.40
N GLU A 92 -22.61 0.87 0.07
CA GLU A 92 -23.19 1.14 -1.27
C GLU A 92 -23.14 2.63 -1.65
N ASP A 93 -23.13 3.52 -0.65
CA ASP A 93 -23.23 4.97 -0.83
C ASP A 93 -21.94 5.74 -0.50
N LYS A 94 -20.96 5.12 0.18
CA LYS A 94 -19.81 5.83 0.73
C LYS A 94 -18.54 5.00 0.77
N VAL A 95 -17.42 5.67 0.48
CA VAL A 95 -16.05 5.26 0.81
C VAL A 95 -15.56 6.15 1.94
N ALA A 96 -15.17 5.58 3.07
CA ALA A 96 -14.63 6.32 4.20
C ALA A 96 -13.35 5.67 4.71
N LEU A 97 -12.46 6.48 5.30
CA LEU A 97 -11.36 5.96 6.10
C LEU A 97 -11.87 5.59 7.50
N ILE A 98 -11.26 4.59 8.11
CA ILE A 98 -11.49 4.28 9.54
C ILE A 98 -11.01 5.44 10.44
N ASP A 99 -11.57 5.56 11.64
CA ASP A 99 -11.28 6.67 12.57
C ASP A 99 -9.79 6.83 12.91
N ASP A 100 -9.05 5.73 13.07
CA ASP A 100 -7.62 5.72 13.42
C ASP A 100 -6.68 5.55 12.21
N PHE A 101 -7.15 5.88 11.01
CA PHE A 101 -6.44 5.64 9.75
C PHE A 101 -4.95 5.99 9.78
N LYS A 102 -4.59 7.23 10.16
CA LYS A 102 -3.19 7.69 10.16
C LYS A 102 -2.31 6.90 11.13
N GLN A 103 -2.89 6.39 12.22
CA GLN A 103 -2.17 5.60 13.21
C GLN A 103 -1.98 4.16 12.72
N GLN A 104 -2.96 3.61 12.02
CA GLN A 104 -2.95 2.22 11.55
C GLN A 104 -2.20 2.03 10.22
N LEU A 105 -2.17 3.05 9.36
CA LEU A 105 -1.59 2.97 8.02
C LEU A 105 -0.16 2.40 7.99
N PRO A 106 0.81 2.85 8.81
CA PRO A 106 2.16 2.30 8.76
C PRO A 106 2.21 0.80 9.08
N ALA A 107 1.40 0.35 10.05
CA ALA A 107 1.33 -1.06 10.43
C ALA A 107 0.67 -1.90 9.32
N ALA A 108 -0.45 -1.45 8.79
CA ALA A 108 -1.17 -2.11 7.70
C ALA A 108 -0.31 -2.22 6.42
N VAL A 109 0.48 -1.19 6.08
CA VAL A 109 1.43 -1.25 4.96
C VAL A 109 2.51 -2.31 5.23
N MET A 110 3.09 -2.33 6.43
CA MET A 110 4.08 -3.34 6.78
C MET A 110 3.53 -4.77 6.76
N GLU A 111 2.27 -4.95 7.12
CA GLU A 111 1.59 -6.25 7.08
C GLU A 111 1.26 -6.65 5.64
N GLY A 112 0.70 -5.75 4.85
CA GLY A 112 0.38 -5.97 3.45
C GLY A 112 1.59 -6.37 2.60
N LEU A 113 2.78 -5.80 2.87
CA LEU A 113 4.01 -6.15 2.13
C LEU A 113 4.58 -7.55 2.47
N LYS A 114 4.10 -8.19 3.55
CA LYS A 114 4.49 -9.55 3.93
C LYS A 114 3.65 -10.63 3.27
N LEU A 115 2.47 -10.29 2.75
CA LEU A 115 1.63 -11.16 1.92
C LEU A 115 2.38 -11.57 0.64
#